data_AF-A0A2W6XD34-F1
#
_entry.id   AF-A0A2W6XD34-F1
#
_cell.length_a   1.000
_cell.length_b   1.000
_cell.length_c   1.000
_cell.angle_alpha   90.00
_cell.angle_beta   90.00
_cell.angle_gamma   90.00
#
_symmetry.space_group_name_H-M   'P 1'
#
loop_
_entity.id
_entity.type
_entity.pdbx_description
1 polymer ?
#
loop_
_entity_poly.entity_id
_entity_poly.type
_entity_poly.pdbx_seq_one_letter_code
_entity_poly.pdbx_strand_id
1 'polypeptide(L)'
;MPRFITRTFNFATPWGWALSGLALIAFIWLIVGALGGLGFRFDPLDLARKRADRAEDQAVVATINAGARSREVAGERDTTRRVETARARIHQAEAIAADFTTQARAAPDANHPLDPDRLARLRLADERLCQAHPAVCPADAAPAGDARDR
;
A
#
# COMPACT_ATOMS: atom_id res chain seq x y z
N MET A 1 59.05 -19.81 67.30
CA MET A 1 58.97 -19.97 65.83
C MET A 1 57.70 -20.75 65.49
N PRO A 2 56.79 -20.20 64.67
CA PRO A 2 55.52 -20.84 64.34
C PRO A 2 55.74 -21.92 63.26
N ARG A 3 55.32 -23.16 63.52
CA ARG A 3 55.18 -24.19 62.48
C ARG A 3 53.77 -24.09 61.89
N PHE A 4 53.64 -23.28 60.86
CA PHE A 4 52.61 -23.50 59.83
C PHE A 4 53.06 -24.65 58.91
N ILE A 5 52.10 -25.23 58.16
CA ILE A 5 52.28 -26.19 57.05
C ILE A 5 52.33 -27.65 57.55
N THR A 6 51.47 -28.59 57.18
CA THR A 6 50.47 -28.71 56.10
C THR A 6 49.49 -29.80 56.53
N ARG A 7 48.20 -29.48 56.65
CA ARG A 7 47.17 -30.53 56.72
C ARG A 7 47.03 -31.09 55.30
N THR A 8 47.70 -32.21 55.06
CA THR A 8 47.63 -32.96 53.80
C THR A 8 46.18 -33.35 53.55
N PHE A 9 45.62 -32.87 52.44
CA PHE A 9 44.33 -33.34 51.94
C PHE A 9 44.45 -34.84 51.66
N ASN A 10 43.77 -35.65 52.47
CA ASN A 10 43.78 -37.10 52.33
C ASN A 10 42.84 -37.53 51.18
N PHE A 11 43.39 -37.61 49.96
CA PHE A 11 42.68 -38.05 48.75
C PHE A 11 42.17 -39.50 48.80
N ALA A 12 42.62 -40.30 49.77
CA ALA A 12 42.20 -41.69 49.96
C ALA A 12 40.89 -41.85 50.77
N THR A 13 40.29 -40.76 51.25
CA THR A 13 39.01 -40.81 51.97
C THR A 13 37.82 -40.68 51.02
N PRO A 14 36.66 -41.30 51.29
CA PRO A 14 35.45 -41.17 50.45
C PRO A 14 35.06 -39.70 50.19
N TRP A 15 35.34 -38.83 51.18
CA TRP A 15 35.10 -37.40 51.09
C TRP A 15 36.08 -36.66 50.17
N GLY A 16 37.33 -37.13 50.06
CA GLY A 16 38.32 -36.60 49.12
C GLY A 16 37.91 -36.82 47.67
N TRP A 17 37.33 -37.98 47.35
CA TRP A 17 36.76 -38.27 46.03
C TRP A 17 35.55 -37.39 45.71
N ALA A 18 34.66 -37.19 46.68
CA ALA A 18 33.49 -36.31 46.51
C ALA A 18 33.90 -34.85 46.23
N LEU A 19 34.86 -34.32 47.00
CA LEU A 19 35.37 -32.96 46.79
C LEU A 19 36.14 -32.82 45.47
N SER A 20 36.93 -33.82 45.09
CA SER A 20 37.63 -33.84 43.80
C SER A 20 36.64 -33.86 42.63
N GLY A 21 35.59 -34.69 42.70
CA GLY A 21 34.53 -34.75 41.69
C GLY A 21 33.78 -33.41 41.57
N LEU A 22 33.47 -32.77 42.70
CA LEU A 22 32.81 -31.46 42.70
C LEU A 22 33.71 -30.35 42.12
N ALA A 23 35.01 -30.36 42.46
CA ALA A 23 35.98 -29.43 41.89
C ALA A 23 36.13 -29.61 40.37
N LEU A 24 36.12 -30.86 39.88
CA LEU A 24 36.17 -31.17 38.45
C LEU A 24 34.93 -30.64 37.73
N ILE A 25 33.73 -30.88 38.28
CA ILE A 25 32.47 -30.38 37.72
C ILE A 25 32.49 -28.84 37.66
N ALA A 26 32.89 -28.17 38.74
CA ALA A 26 33.00 -26.72 38.78
C ALA A 26 34.01 -26.19 37.74
N PHE A 27 35.13 -26.88 37.56
CA PHE A 27 36.15 -26.54 36.56
C PHE A 27 35.62 -26.69 35.13
N ILE A 28 34.90 -27.79 34.83
CA ILE A 28 34.25 -27.99 33.52
C ILE A 28 33.23 -26.90 33.24
N TRP A 29 32.38 -26.55 34.22
CA TRP A 29 31.41 -25.45 34.07
C TRP A 29 32.08 -24.10 33.81
N LEU A 30 33.20 -23.83 34.47
CA LEU A 30 34.01 -22.63 34.22
C LEU A 30 34.57 -22.60 32.80
N ILE A 31 35.07 -23.73 32.29
CA ILE A 31 35.58 -23.83 30.92
C ILE A 31 34.44 -23.63 29.91
N VAL A 32 33.29 -24.30 30.09
CA VAL A 32 32.14 -24.15 29.20
C VAL A 32 31.61 -22.71 29.23
N GLY A 33 31.55 -22.09 30.40
CA GLY A 33 31.17 -20.69 30.55
C GLY A 33 32.17 -19.73 29.90
N ALA A 34 33.47 -19.96 30.07
CA ALA A 34 34.52 -19.15 29.46
C ALA A 34 34.53 -19.28 27.93
N LEU A 35 34.40 -20.50 27.39
CA LEU A 35 34.27 -20.74 25.95
C LEU A 35 32.99 -20.12 25.39
N GLY A 36 31.87 -20.21 26.14
CA GLY A 36 30.62 -19.55 25.79
C GLY A 36 30.74 -18.02 25.75
N GLY A 37 31.52 -17.43 26.67
CA GLY A 37 31.82 -15.99 26.70
C GLY A 37 32.79 -15.52 25.60
N LEU A 38 33.65 -16.42 25.12
CA LEU A 38 34.57 -16.20 24.00
C LEU A 38 33.93 -16.47 22.62
N GLY A 39 32.64 -16.78 22.58
CA GLY A 39 31.90 -17.00 21.33
C GLY A 39 31.99 -18.42 20.76
N PHE A 40 32.66 -19.35 21.43
CA PHE A 40 32.66 -20.78 21.09
C PHE A 40 31.33 -21.41 21.53
N ARG A 41 30.29 -21.19 20.72
CA ARG A 41 29.00 -21.86 20.86
C ARG A 41 29.07 -23.18 20.09
N PHE A 42 29.09 -24.30 20.79
CA PHE A 42 28.98 -25.61 20.17
C PHE A 42 27.57 -25.76 19.57
N ASP A 43 27.39 -25.40 18.30
CA ASP A 43 26.15 -25.56 17.52
C ASP A 43 26.41 -26.54 16.34
N PRO A 44 26.37 -27.86 16.58
CA PRO A 44 26.67 -28.87 15.57
C PRO A 44 25.64 -28.93 14.42
N LEU A 45 24.48 -28.27 14.57
CA LEU A 45 23.38 -28.30 13.61
C LEU A 45 23.14 -26.96 12.90
N ASP A 46 23.98 -25.96 13.20
CA ASP A 46 23.94 -24.60 12.65
C ASP A 46 22.55 -23.94 12.78
N LEU A 47 21.87 -24.19 13.89
CA LEU A 47 20.49 -23.74 14.13
C LEU A 47 20.41 -22.23 14.29
N ALA A 48 21.43 -21.62 14.88
CA ALA A 48 21.49 -20.17 15.04
C ALA A 48 21.54 -19.46 13.68
N ARG A 49 22.41 -19.91 12.77
CA ARG A 49 22.51 -19.35 11.42
C ARG A 49 21.24 -19.58 10.61
N LYS A 50 20.68 -20.80 10.64
CA LYS A 50 19.39 -21.09 9.99
C LYS A 50 18.22 -20.25 10.51
N ARG A 51 18.28 -19.75 11.76
CA ARG A 51 17.27 -18.82 12.29
C ARG A 51 17.53 -17.39 11.82
N ALA A 52 18.79 -16.97 11.75
CA ALA A 52 19.18 -15.68 11.19
C ALA A 52 18.80 -15.59 9.71
N ASP A 53 19.17 -16.59 8.89
CA ASP A 53 18.82 -16.64 7.46
C ASP A 53 17.31 -16.56 7.26
N ARG A 54 16.53 -17.32 8.06
CA ARG A 54 15.06 -17.26 8.00
C ARG A 54 14.50 -15.90 8.41
N ALA A 55 15.12 -15.22 9.36
CA ALA A 55 14.69 -13.88 9.77
C ALA A 55 15.02 -12.84 8.69
N GLU A 56 16.19 -12.96 8.05
CA GLU A 56 16.58 -12.12 6.92
C GLU A 56 15.65 -12.32 5.72
N ASP A 57 15.34 -13.57 5.37
CA ASP A 57 14.38 -13.91 4.30
C ASP A 57 12.99 -13.32 4.58
N GLN A 58 12.51 -13.44 5.83
CA GLN A 58 11.24 -12.84 6.24
C GLN A 58 11.25 -11.31 6.14
N ALA A 59 12.37 -10.67 6.51
CA ALA A 59 12.53 -9.23 6.42
C ALA A 59 12.55 -8.75 4.96
N VAL A 60 13.22 -9.49 4.06
CA VAL A 60 13.24 -9.21 2.62
C VAL A 60 11.83 -9.31 2.04
N VAL A 61 11.10 -10.39 2.33
CA VAL A 61 9.72 -10.58 1.88
C VAL A 61 8.80 -9.48 2.42
N ALA A 62 8.93 -9.12 3.70
CA ALA A 62 8.15 -8.04 4.31
C ALA A 62 8.41 -6.70 3.62
N THR A 63 9.66 -6.40 3.26
CA THR A 63 10.05 -5.17 2.56
C THR A 63 9.48 -5.13 1.14
N ILE A 64 9.56 -6.25 0.41
CA ILE A 64 8.98 -6.36 -0.94
C ILE A 64 7.46 -6.18 -0.88
N ASN A 65 6.78 -6.83 0.06
CA ASN A 65 5.33 -6.72 0.25
C ASN A 65 4.90 -5.31 0.64
N ALA A 66 5.65 -4.63 1.52
CA ALA A 66 5.40 -3.24 1.87
C ALA A 66 5.57 -2.33 0.65
N GLY A 67 6.59 -2.57 -0.17
CA GLY A 67 6.79 -1.90 -1.45
C GLY A 67 5.63 -2.11 -2.42
N ALA A 68 5.13 -3.34 -2.56
CA ALA A 68 3.98 -3.64 -3.41
C ALA A 68 2.70 -2.92 -2.94
N ARG A 69 2.36 -3.06 -1.64
CA ARG A 69 1.19 -2.41 -1.04
C ARG A 69 1.23 -0.89 -1.14
N SER A 70 2.40 -0.28 -0.97
CA SER A 70 2.53 1.18 -1.10
C SER A 70 2.24 1.66 -2.53
N ARG A 71 2.64 0.89 -3.56
CA ARG A 71 2.31 1.19 -4.95
C ARG A 71 0.84 0.96 -5.26
N GLU A 72 0.23 -0.10 -4.74
CA GLU A 72 -1.21 -0.36 -4.86
C GLU A 72 -2.03 0.80 -4.28
N VAL A 73 -1.75 1.19 -3.03
CA VAL A 73 -2.42 2.31 -2.37
C VAL A 73 -2.19 3.63 -3.10
N ALA A 74 -0.98 3.88 -3.62
CA ALA A 74 -0.70 5.06 -4.43
C ALA A 74 -1.53 5.08 -5.72
N GLY A 75 -1.66 3.93 -6.39
CA GLY A 75 -2.49 3.76 -7.58
C GLY A 75 -3.97 3.99 -7.31
N GLU A 76 -4.50 3.40 -6.24
CA GLU A 76 -5.90 3.59 -5.81
C GLU A 76 -6.23 5.06 -5.48
N ARG A 77 -5.29 5.77 -4.85
CA ARG A 77 -5.46 7.21 -4.57
C ARG A 77 -5.46 8.04 -5.84
N ASP A 78 -4.58 7.75 -6.79
CA ASP A 78 -4.53 8.47 -8.07
C ASP A 78 -5.80 8.23 -8.90
N THR A 79 -6.27 6.99 -8.98
CA THR A 79 -7.51 6.67 -9.71
C THR A 79 -8.72 7.33 -9.06
N THR A 80 -8.82 7.30 -7.73
CA THR A 80 -9.89 7.98 -6.99
C THR A 80 -9.88 9.48 -7.27
N ARG A 81 -8.70 10.13 -7.19
CA ARG A 81 -8.55 11.57 -7.46
C ARG A 81 -8.94 11.94 -8.90
N ARG A 82 -8.58 11.12 -9.88
CA ARG A 82 -8.97 11.33 -11.28
C ARG A 82 -10.48 11.23 -11.46
N VAL A 83 -11.12 10.23 -10.85
CA VAL A 83 -12.57 10.04 -10.90
C VAL A 83 -13.30 11.20 -10.23
N GLU A 84 -12.85 11.63 -9.05
CA GLU A 84 -13.43 12.79 -8.35
C GLU A 84 -13.32 14.07 -9.18
N THR A 85 -12.15 14.30 -9.80
CA THR A 85 -11.94 15.47 -10.67
C THR A 85 -12.85 15.42 -11.89
N ALA A 86 -13.01 14.25 -12.52
CA ALA A 86 -13.91 14.07 -13.66
C ALA A 86 -15.38 14.30 -13.25
N ARG A 87 -15.82 13.75 -12.11
CA ARG A 87 -17.17 13.95 -11.58
C ARG A 87 -17.45 15.41 -11.27
N ALA A 88 -16.51 16.12 -10.65
CA ALA A 88 -16.66 17.55 -10.36
C ALA A 88 -16.86 18.36 -11.64
N ARG A 89 -16.11 18.05 -12.71
CA ARG A 89 -16.27 18.71 -14.01
C ARG A 89 -17.62 18.41 -14.66
N ILE A 90 -18.08 17.16 -14.59
CA ILE A 90 -19.41 16.76 -15.10
C ILE A 90 -20.51 17.54 -14.38
N HIS A 91 -20.49 17.57 -13.04
CA HIS A 91 -21.49 18.32 -12.28
C HIS A 91 -21.46 19.83 -12.54
N GLN A 92 -20.26 20.41 -12.74
CA GLN A 92 -20.16 21.81 -13.15
C GLN A 92 -20.78 22.05 -14.53
N ALA A 93 -20.53 21.16 -15.50
CA ALA A 93 -21.13 21.26 -16.82
C ALA A 93 -22.66 21.09 -16.79
N GLU A 94 -23.17 20.14 -16.00
CA GLU A 94 -24.60 19.93 -15.77
C GLU A 94 -25.27 21.14 -15.13
N ALA A 95 -24.64 21.75 -14.12
CA ALA A 95 -25.15 22.95 -13.46
C ALA A 95 -25.26 24.13 -14.42
N ILE A 96 -24.24 24.33 -15.27
CA ILE A 96 -24.24 25.38 -16.31
C ILE A 96 -25.37 25.10 -17.31
N ALA A 97 -25.53 23.86 -17.78
CA ALA A 97 -26.61 23.50 -18.69
C ALA A 97 -28.00 23.71 -18.08
N ALA A 98 -28.18 23.36 -16.80
CA ALA A 98 -29.44 23.58 -16.07
C ALA A 98 -29.77 25.07 -15.93
N ASP A 99 -28.78 25.92 -15.68
CA ASP A 99 -28.96 27.38 -15.62
C ASP A 99 -29.33 27.94 -17.00
N PHE A 100 -28.60 27.56 -18.05
CA PHE A 100 -28.93 27.97 -19.43
C PHE A 100 -30.33 27.55 -19.87
N THR A 101 -30.76 26.32 -19.56
CA THR A 101 -32.11 25.85 -19.90
C THR A 101 -33.18 26.61 -19.13
N THR A 102 -32.91 26.98 -17.88
CA THR A 102 -33.81 27.82 -17.08
C THR A 102 -33.93 29.22 -17.67
N GLN A 103 -32.81 29.85 -18.02
CA GLN A 103 -32.78 31.17 -18.66
C GLN A 103 -33.46 31.15 -20.04
N ALA A 104 -33.21 30.14 -20.86
CA ALA A 104 -33.83 29.99 -22.17
C ALA A 104 -35.36 29.87 -22.08
N ARG A 105 -35.89 29.19 -21.05
CA ARG A 105 -37.34 29.09 -20.80
C ARG A 105 -37.94 30.37 -20.26
N ALA A 106 -37.18 31.17 -19.52
CA ALA A 106 -37.62 32.45 -18.98
C ALA A 106 -37.51 33.60 -19.99
N ALA A 107 -36.85 33.38 -21.13
CA ALA A 107 -36.63 34.41 -22.14
C ALA A 107 -37.96 34.89 -22.75
N PRO A 108 -38.12 36.19 -23.06
CA PRO A 108 -39.36 36.72 -23.66
C PRO A 108 -39.72 36.07 -25.00
N ASP A 109 -38.72 35.57 -25.74
CA ASP A 109 -38.84 34.89 -27.02
C ASP A 109 -38.93 33.35 -26.89
N ALA A 110 -39.04 32.80 -25.68
CA ALA A 110 -39.07 31.35 -25.44
C ALA A 110 -40.19 30.62 -26.21
N ASN A 111 -41.31 31.31 -26.47
CA ASN A 111 -42.45 30.78 -27.22
C ASN A 111 -42.49 31.25 -28.68
N HIS A 112 -41.52 32.05 -29.14
CA HIS A 112 -41.45 32.47 -30.52
C HIS A 112 -40.73 31.40 -31.36
N PRO A 113 -41.27 31.02 -32.54
CA PRO A 113 -40.58 30.12 -33.43
C PRO A 113 -39.24 30.73 -33.87
N LEU A 114 -38.19 29.90 -33.91
CA LEU A 114 -36.89 30.34 -34.39
C LEU A 114 -36.95 30.65 -35.89
N ASP A 115 -36.28 31.72 -36.29
CA ASP A 115 -36.01 32.02 -37.70
C ASP A 115 -35.35 30.80 -38.40
N PRO A 116 -35.84 30.36 -39.57
CA PRO A 116 -35.34 29.15 -40.24
C PRO A 116 -33.85 29.25 -40.61
N ASP A 117 -33.34 30.42 -40.98
CA ASP A 117 -31.92 30.60 -41.29
C ASP A 117 -31.05 30.48 -40.03
N ARG A 118 -31.53 31.03 -38.90
CA ARG A 118 -30.88 30.82 -37.59
C ARG A 118 -30.86 29.35 -37.20
N LEU A 119 -31.96 28.62 -37.38
CA LEU A 119 -32.03 27.19 -37.08
C LEU A 119 -31.06 26.37 -37.93
N ALA A 120 -30.94 26.68 -39.23
CA ALA A 120 -29.98 26.04 -40.12
C ALA A 120 -28.52 26.25 -39.67
N ARG A 121 -28.17 27.48 -39.25
CA ARG A 121 -26.83 27.77 -38.71
C ARG A 121 -26.54 27.00 -37.42
N LEU A 122 -27.52 26.87 -36.53
CA LEU A 122 -27.37 26.10 -35.29
C LEU A 122 -27.16 24.61 -35.56
N ARG A 123 -27.95 24.02 -36.47
CA ARG A 123 -27.77 22.61 -36.87
C ARG A 123 -26.41 22.33 -37.47
N LEU A 124 -25.92 23.23 -38.34
CA LEU A 124 -24.59 23.10 -38.93
C LEU A 124 -23.46 23.19 -37.87
N ALA A 125 -23.63 24.05 -36.86
CA ALA A 125 -22.68 24.15 -35.76
C ALA A 125 -22.67 22.87 -34.91
N ASP A 126 -23.85 22.31 -34.62
CA ASP A 126 -24.02 21.06 -33.89
C ASP A 126 -23.41 19.87 -34.64
N GLU A 127 -23.65 19.79 -35.95
CA GLU A 127 -23.05 18.75 -36.81
C GLU A 127 -21.52 18.82 -36.81
N ARG A 128 -20.93 20.02 -36.90
CA ARG A 128 -19.47 20.22 -36.81
C ARG A 128 -18.92 19.84 -35.43
N LEU A 129 -19.65 20.12 -34.36
CA LEU A 129 -19.28 19.69 -33.01
C LEU A 129 -19.29 18.17 -32.89
N CYS A 130 -20.31 17.50 -33.44
CA CYS A 130 -20.39 16.04 -33.45
C CYS A 130 -19.32 15.38 -34.32
N GLN A 131 -18.95 15.99 -35.44
CA GLN A 131 -17.83 15.51 -36.26
C GLN A 131 -16.49 15.58 -35.49
N ALA A 132 -16.28 16.64 -34.70
CA ALA A 132 -15.08 16.79 -33.88
C ALA A 132 -15.08 15.85 -32.66
N HIS A 133 -16.26 15.59 -32.08
CA HIS A 133 -16.41 14.85 -30.84
C HIS A 133 -17.50 13.76 -30.93
N PRO A 134 -17.26 12.68 -31.69
CA PRO A 134 -18.27 11.68 -32.00
C PRO A 134 -18.75 10.88 -30.77
N ALA A 135 -17.92 10.78 -29.73
CA ALA A 135 -18.25 10.01 -28.51
C ALA A 135 -19.32 10.68 -27.62
N VAL A 136 -19.64 11.96 -27.85
CA VAL A 136 -20.50 12.77 -26.97
C VAL A 136 -21.86 13.07 -27.61
N CYS A 137 -22.03 12.77 -28.90
CA CYS A 137 -23.28 13.02 -29.60
C CYS A 137 -24.22 11.81 -29.58
N PRO A 138 -25.53 12.01 -29.41
CA PRO A 138 -26.50 10.93 -29.49
C PRO A 138 -26.50 10.36 -30.92
N ALA A 139 -26.47 9.03 -31.04
CA ALA A 139 -26.49 8.35 -32.34
C ALA A 139 -27.79 8.65 -33.14
N ASP A 140 -28.87 8.98 -32.44
CA ASP A 140 -30.20 9.23 -33.01
C ASP A 140 -30.81 10.52 -32.43
N ALA A 141 -30.44 11.68 -32.98
CA ALA A 141 -31.22 12.90 -32.75
C ALA A 141 -32.54 12.78 -33.50
N ALA A 142 -33.66 12.66 -32.77
CA ALA A 142 -35.00 12.60 -33.37
C ALA A 142 -35.23 13.81 -34.29
N PRO A 143 -35.81 13.63 -35.49
CA PRO A 143 -36.10 14.74 -36.38
C PRO A 143 -37.05 15.71 -35.67
N ALA A 144 -36.68 17.00 -35.65
CA ALA A 144 -37.51 18.05 -35.09
C ALA A 144 -38.90 18.01 -35.73
N GLY A 145 -39.93 17.78 -34.92
CA GLY A 145 -41.32 17.78 -35.37
C GLY A 145 -41.64 19.10 -36.08
N ASP A 146 -42.11 18.99 -37.32
CA ASP A 146 -42.56 20.11 -38.15
C ASP A 146 -43.71 20.81 -37.43
N ALA A 147 -43.46 22.00 -36.89
CA ALA A 147 -44.49 22.88 -36.32
C ALA A 147 -45.26 23.60 -37.44
N ARG A 148 -45.67 22.85 -38.47
CA ARG A 148 -46.62 23.24 -39.51
C ARG A 148 -47.85 22.33 -39.38
N ASP A 149 -48.60 22.54 -38.31
CA ASP A 149 -50.04 22.23 -38.21
C ASP A 149 -50.48 22.42 -36.75
N ARG A 150 -50.69 23.68 -36.35
CA ARG A 150 -51.63 24.06 -35.28
C ARG A 150 -51.89 25.56 -35.30
#